data_AF-A0A2M7MYH8-F1
#
_entry.id   AF-A0A2M7MYH8-F1
#
_cell.length_a   1.000
_cell.length_b   1.000
_cell.length_c   1.000
_cell.angle_alpha   90.00
_cell.angle_beta   90.00
_cell.angle_gamma   90.00
#
_symmetry.space_group_name_H-M   'P 1'
#
loop_
_entity.id
_entity.type
_entity.pdbx_description
1 polymer ?
#
loop_
_entity_poly.entity_id
_entity_poly.type
_entity_poly.pdbx_seq_one_letter_code
_entity_poly.pdbx_strand_id
1 'polypeptide(L)'
;MCRKWRITTQAAADAARQADNDAKEGTKTSTCALGAISAMSDQLKQAVNVIQRLDTDSRDIGRVIGLIRVITEQTNLLALNAAIEAARAGEQGRGFAVVADEVRTLAQRTQSATEDIESIIVMVQDRAKEAVGAIQSAEQKTDSSVKSVQESAAALTTISGSVSVITRMNAQIASSSKEQSSAADSINQKLGDIGAVAREASSHAHDTHGASEQLAALARELEGMVNQFQV
;
A
#
# COMPACT_ATOMS: atom_id res chain seq x y z
N MET A 1 -38.63 19.62 -4.45
CA MET A 1 -37.61 19.04 -5.35
C MET A 1 -36.20 19.60 -5.07
N CYS A 2 -36.02 20.92 -5.01
CA CYS A 2 -34.73 21.57 -4.73
C CYS A 2 -34.05 21.14 -3.41
N ARG A 3 -34.83 20.95 -2.33
CA ARG A 3 -34.32 20.50 -1.02
C ARG A 3 -33.69 19.09 -1.09
N LYS A 4 -34.24 18.18 -1.90
CA LYS A 4 -33.73 16.80 -2.06
C LYS A 4 -32.42 16.80 -2.87
N TRP A 5 -32.36 17.57 -3.95
CA TRP A 5 -31.14 17.76 -4.75
C TRP A 5 -29.98 18.38 -3.97
N ARG A 6 -30.27 19.39 -3.12
CA ARG A 6 -29.26 19.99 -2.25
C ARG A 6 -28.69 19.00 -1.23
N ILE A 7 -29.51 18.11 -0.69
CA ILE A 7 -29.06 17.08 0.26
C ILE A 7 -28.16 16.06 -0.44
N THR A 8 -28.53 15.62 -1.64
CA THR A 8 -27.75 14.62 -2.40
C THR A 8 -26.40 15.17 -2.86
N THR A 9 -26.36 16.41 -3.34
CA THR A 9 -25.10 17.07 -3.74
C THR A 9 -24.18 17.33 -2.55
N GLN A 10 -24.74 17.74 -1.41
CA GLN A 10 -23.97 17.91 -0.17
C GLN A 10 -23.38 16.57 0.29
N ALA A 11 -24.18 15.51 0.34
CA ALA A 11 -23.71 14.17 0.72
C ALA A 11 -22.60 13.67 -0.22
N ALA A 12 -22.74 13.91 -1.53
CA ALA A 12 -21.70 13.56 -2.50
C ALA A 12 -20.40 14.37 -2.30
N ALA A 13 -20.50 15.66 -1.94
CA ALA A 13 -19.35 16.49 -1.64
C ALA A 13 -18.63 16.05 -0.35
N ASP A 14 -19.39 15.67 0.68
CA ASP A 14 -18.83 15.15 1.94
C ASP A 14 -18.15 13.79 1.73
N ALA A 15 -18.77 12.89 0.95
CA ALA A 15 -18.15 11.62 0.57
C ALA A 15 -16.86 11.81 -0.24
N ALA A 16 -16.84 12.77 -1.18
CA ALA A 16 -15.64 13.11 -1.92
C ALA A 16 -14.54 13.64 -0.98
N ARG A 17 -14.86 14.55 -0.06
CA ARG A 17 -13.88 15.04 0.94
C ARG A 17 -13.32 13.93 1.81
N GLN A 18 -14.16 12.99 2.24
CA GLN A 18 -13.70 11.83 3.01
C GLN A 18 -12.73 10.97 2.20
N ALA A 19 -13.07 10.67 0.94
CA ALA A 19 -12.19 9.90 0.06
C ALA A 19 -10.85 10.59 -0.21
N ASP A 20 -10.82 11.94 -0.29
CA ASP A 20 -9.57 12.70 -0.43
C ASP A 20 -8.70 12.60 0.83
N ASN A 21 -9.32 12.68 2.01
CA ASN A 21 -8.61 12.50 3.28
C ASN A 21 -8.04 11.08 3.41
N ASP A 22 -8.82 10.07 3.08
CA ASP A 22 -8.41 8.67 3.12
C ASP A 22 -7.26 8.41 2.13
N ALA A 23 -7.32 9.00 0.93
CA ALA A 23 -6.24 8.91 -0.06
C ALA A 23 -4.94 9.56 0.45
N LYS A 24 -5.03 10.73 1.10
CA LYS A 24 -3.89 11.43 1.70
C LYS A 24 -3.26 10.66 2.85
N GLU A 25 -4.07 10.09 3.75
CA GLU A 25 -3.55 9.25 4.84
C GLU A 25 -2.94 7.96 4.28
N GLY A 26 -3.50 7.40 3.20
CA GLY A 26 -2.90 6.32 2.44
C GLY A 26 -1.50 6.70 1.92
N THR A 27 -1.35 7.85 1.27
CA THR A 27 -0.05 8.32 0.75
C THR A 27 0.98 8.51 1.86
N LYS A 28 0.56 9.04 3.01
CA LYS A 28 1.42 9.17 4.19
C LYS A 28 1.84 7.80 4.72
N THR A 29 0.92 6.84 4.81
CA THR A 29 1.21 5.47 5.22
C THR A 29 2.18 4.79 4.27
N SER A 30 2.01 4.95 2.95
CA SER A 30 2.98 4.48 1.95
C SER A 30 4.36 5.11 2.12
N THR A 31 4.43 6.40 2.46
CA THR A 31 5.71 7.10 2.73
C THR A 31 6.40 6.53 3.97
N CYS A 32 5.66 6.29 5.05
CA CYS A 32 6.18 5.63 6.24
C CYS A 32 6.67 4.20 5.93
N ALA A 33 5.93 3.44 5.11
CA ALA A 33 6.32 2.12 4.68
C ALA A 33 7.62 2.13 3.86
N LEU A 34 7.81 3.10 2.95
CA LEU A 34 9.08 3.28 2.24
C LEU A 34 10.25 3.54 3.19
N GLY A 35 10.04 4.38 4.22
CA GLY A 35 11.05 4.60 5.25
C GLY A 35 11.43 3.33 6.00
N ALA A 36 10.43 2.53 6.40
CA ALA A 36 10.66 1.26 7.08
C ALA A 36 11.41 0.24 6.19
N ILE A 37 11.05 0.16 4.90
CA ILE A 37 11.72 -0.70 3.92
C ILE A 37 13.17 -0.27 3.71
N SER A 38 13.45 1.05 3.65
CA SER A 38 14.82 1.57 3.58
C SER A 38 15.65 1.17 4.80
N ALA A 39 15.09 1.32 6.01
CA ALA A 39 15.76 0.89 7.23
C ALA A 39 16.03 -0.63 7.24
N MET A 40 15.10 -1.42 6.71
CA MET A 40 15.26 -2.87 6.57
C MET A 40 16.40 -3.21 5.59
N SER A 41 16.54 -2.49 4.48
CA SER A 41 17.67 -2.66 3.55
C SER A 41 19.01 -2.42 4.26
N ASP A 42 19.10 -1.39 5.09
CA ASP A 42 20.33 -1.10 5.84
C ASP A 42 20.63 -2.17 6.90
N GLN A 43 19.61 -2.70 7.56
CA GLN A 43 19.76 -3.83 8.49
C GLN A 43 20.24 -5.10 7.78
N LEU A 44 19.73 -5.39 6.57
CA LEU A 44 20.20 -6.52 5.77
C LEU A 44 21.68 -6.37 5.39
N LYS A 45 22.11 -5.17 4.98
CA LYS A 45 23.53 -4.90 4.70
C LYS A 45 24.42 -5.11 5.92
N GLN A 46 23.97 -4.70 7.11
CA GLN A 46 24.69 -4.96 8.35
C GLN A 46 24.77 -6.47 8.65
N ALA A 47 23.68 -7.21 8.46
CA ALA A 47 23.67 -8.67 8.64
C ALA A 47 24.66 -9.38 7.70
N VAL A 48 24.75 -8.96 6.44
CA VAL A 48 25.76 -9.47 5.49
C VAL A 48 27.17 -9.24 6.03
N ASN A 49 27.48 -8.05 6.54
CA ASN A 49 28.81 -7.75 7.08
C ASN A 49 29.15 -8.66 8.28
N VAL A 50 28.21 -8.85 9.20
CA VAL A 50 28.40 -9.74 10.37
C VAL A 50 28.68 -11.18 9.92
N ILE A 51 27.94 -11.68 8.92
CA ILE A 51 28.13 -13.05 8.43
C ILE A 51 29.45 -13.19 7.65
N GLN A 52 29.87 -12.18 6.91
CA GLN A 52 31.18 -12.17 6.25
C GLN A 52 32.34 -12.18 7.26
N ARG A 53 32.17 -11.49 8.40
CA ARG A 53 33.13 -11.58 9.51
C ARG A 53 33.15 -12.97 10.12
N LEU A 54 31.98 -13.57 10.36
CA LEU A 54 31.88 -14.96 10.85
C LEU A 54 32.57 -15.97 9.91
N ASP A 55 32.40 -15.83 8.59
CA ASP A 55 33.08 -16.65 7.57
C ASP A 55 34.61 -16.46 7.63
N THR A 56 35.08 -15.23 7.82
CA THR A 56 36.51 -14.92 7.98
C THR A 56 37.07 -15.53 9.25
N ASP A 57 36.41 -15.30 10.39
CA ASP A 57 36.82 -15.84 11.70
C ASP A 57 36.84 -17.39 11.67
N SER A 58 35.87 -18.01 11.00
CA SER A 58 35.82 -19.46 10.84
C SER A 58 36.98 -20.01 9.99
N ARG A 59 37.43 -19.28 8.96
CA ARG A 59 38.63 -19.66 8.19
C ARG A 59 39.90 -19.54 9.02
N ASP A 60 40.01 -18.50 9.86
CA ASP A 60 41.15 -18.32 10.75
C ASP A 60 41.22 -19.43 11.80
N ILE A 61 40.08 -19.83 12.38
CA ILE A 61 40.01 -21.00 13.26
C ILE A 61 40.43 -22.27 12.52
N GLY A 62 39.94 -22.49 11.30
CA GLY A 62 40.36 -23.63 10.49
C GLY A 62 41.89 -23.70 10.27
N ARG A 63 42.54 -22.54 10.07
CA ARG A 63 44.01 -22.46 9.96
C ARG A 63 44.71 -22.88 11.26
N VAL A 64 44.20 -22.43 12.40
CA VAL A 64 44.74 -22.78 13.73
C VAL A 64 44.57 -24.28 14.01
N ILE A 65 43.41 -24.85 13.70
CA ILE A 65 43.15 -26.30 13.84
C ILE A 65 44.09 -27.11 12.94
N GLY A 66 44.33 -26.67 11.71
CA GLY A 66 45.33 -27.28 10.82
C GLY A 66 46.74 -27.29 11.41
N LEU A 67 47.16 -26.19 12.07
CA LEU A 67 48.44 -26.14 12.79
C LEU A 67 48.48 -27.11 13.98
N ILE A 68 47.40 -27.19 14.77
CA ILE A 68 47.32 -28.13 15.89
C ILE A 68 47.45 -29.56 15.39
N ARG A 69 46.81 -29.92 14.27
CA ARG A 69 46.91 -31.25 13.65
C ARG A 69 48.36 -31.61 13.29
N VAL A 70 49.10 -30.67 12.72
CA VAL A 70 50.54 -30.86 12.42
C VAL A 70 51.34 -31.06 13.70
N ILE A 71 51.05 -30.30 14.77
CA ILE A 71 51.73 -30.43 16.06
C ILE A 71 51.42 -31.78 16.72
N THR A 72 50.17 -32.25 16.71
CA THR A 72 49.81 -33.56 17.27
C THR A 72 50.44 -34.70 16.48
N GLU A 73 50.50 -34.61 15.16
CA GLU A 73 51.15 -35.62 14.32
C GLU A 73 52.67 -35.69 14.59
N GLN A 74 53.33 -34.54 14.74
CA GLN A 74 54.73 -34.47 15.18
C GLN A 74 54.93 -35.01 16.59
N THR A 75 54.01 -34.70 17.52
CA THR A 75 54.06 -35.18 18.90
C THR A 75 53.88 -36.70 18.98
N ASN A 76 52.98 -37.26 18.15
CA ASN A 76 52.77 -38.69 18.02
C ASN A 76 54.02 -39.40 17.46
N LEU A 77 54.69 -38.82 16.47
CA LEU A 77 55.97 -39.31 15.94
C LEU A 77 57.10 -39.24 16.97
N LEU A 78 57.20 -38.15 17.72
CA LEU A 78 58.16 -37.99 18.82
C LEU A 78 57.95 -39.03 19.92
N ALA A 79 56.69 -39.26 20.32
CA ALA A 79 56.32 -40.26 21.31
C ALA A 79 56.65 -41.68 20.83
N LEU A 80 56.40 -41.99 19.55
CA LEU A 80 56.78 -43.28 18.97
C LEU A 80 58.29 -43.51 19.01
N ASN A 81 59.10 -42.50 18.63
CA ASN A 81 60.55 -42.60 18.68
C ASN A 81 61.05 -42.80 20.13
N ALA A 82 60.43 -42.10 21.10
CA ALA A 82 60.75 -42.27 22.52
C ALA A 82 60.39 -43.68 23.04
N ALA A 83 59.25 -44.25 22.62
CA ALA A 83 58.86 -45.61 22.96
C ALA A 83 59.83 -46.65 22.40
N ILE A 84 60.30 -46.45 21.16
CA ILE A 84 61.33 -47.32 20.53
C ILE A 84 62.64 -47.27 21.32
N GLU A 85 63.12 -46.07 21.68
CA GLU A 85 64.38 -45.94 22.40
C GLU A 85 64.27 -46.46 23.85
N ALA A 86 63.12 -46.29 24.49
CA ALA A 86 62.83 -46.87 25.79
C ALA A 86 62.84 -48.41 25.76
N ALA A 87 62.29 -49.02 24.71
CA ALA A 87 62.37 -50.47 24.51
C ALA A 87 63.84 -50.94 24.30
N ARG A 88 64.65 -50.12 23.63
CA ARG A 88 66.07 -50.39 23.38
C ARG A 88 66.92 -50.35 24.66
N ALA A 89 66.55 -49.53 25.63
CA ALA A 89 67.21 -49.43 26.94
C ALA A 89 66.85 -50.57 27.94
N GLY A 90 65.94 -51.48 27.56
CA GLY A 90 65.55 -52.62 28.39
C GLY A 90 64.89 -52.23 29.72
N GLU A 91 65.28 -52.86 30.83
CA GLU A 91 64.68 -52.61 32.15
C GLU A 91 64.87 -51.16 32.63
N GLN A 92 65.95 -50.47 32.23
CA GLN A 92 66.20 -49.07 32.59
C GLN A 92 65.24 -48.10 31.89
N GLY A 93 64.61 -48.52 30.78
CA GLY A 93 63.69 -47.71 29.98
C GLY A 93 62.21 -47.85 30.33
N ARG A 94 61.83 -48.76 31.25
CA ARG A 94 60.41 -49.06 31.52
C ARG A 94 59.58 -47.85 31.93
N GLY A 95 60.13 -46.97 32.78
CA GLY A 95 59.43 -45.74 33.18
C GLY A 95 59.21 -44.77 32.01
N PHE A 96 60.19 -44.63 31.12
CA PHE A 96 60.08 -43.81 29.91
C PHE A 96 59.11 -44.39 28.88
N ALA A 97 59.04 -45.73 28.76
CA ALA A 97 58.11 -46.40 27.86
C ALA A 97 56.65 -46.09 28.21
N VAL A 98 56.29 -46.10 29.51
CA VAL A 98 54.93 -45.77 29.97
C VAL A 98 54.58 -44.31 29.66
N VAL A 99 55.52 -43.38 29.89
CA VAL A 99 55.30 -41.96 29.56
C VAL A 99 55.14 -41.76 28.06
N ALA A 100 55.96 -42.43 27.24
CA ALA A 100 55.87 -42.34 25.79
C ALA A 100 54.51 -42.84 25.26
N ASP A 101 53.98 -43.95 25.78
CA ASP A 101 52.65 -44.46 25.41
C ASP A 101 51.51 -43.52 25.85
N GLU A 102 51.62 -42.89 27.03
CA GLU A 102 50.62 -41.91 27.49
C GLU A 102 50.63 -40.66 26.60
N VAL A 103 51.81 -40.14 26.24
CA VAL A 103 51.95 -39.01 25.30
C VAL A 103 51.39 -39.39 23.92
N ARG A 104 51.65 -40.61 23.44
CA ARG A 104 51.11 -41.11 22.17
C ARG A 104 49.58 -41.15 22.19
N THR A 105 49.00 -41.68 23.26
CA THR A 105 47.55 -41.76 23.47
C THR A 105 46.93 -40.37 23.53
N LEU A 106 47.58 -39.43 24.23
CA LEU A 106 47.12 -38.04 24.28
C LEU A 106 47.16 -37.38 22.90
N ALA A 107 48.24 -37.57 22.14
CA ALA A 107 48.36 -37.04 20.77
C ALA A 107 47.25 -37.57 19.85
N GLN A 108 46.94 -38.87 19.92
CA GLN A 108 45.83 -39.48 19.16
C GLN A 108 44.46 -38.93 19.56
N ARG A 109 44.22 -38.74 20.87
CA ARG A 109 42.97 -38.13 21.37
C ARG A 109 42.82 -36.68 20.93
N THR A 110 43.91 -35.90 20.98
CA THR A 110 43.90 -34.52 20.49
C THR A 110 43.68 -34.46 18.99
N GLN A 111 44.27 -35.38 18.20
CA GLN A 111 44.04 -35.46 16.76
C GLN A 111 42.56 -35.74 16.42
N SER A 112 41.94 -36.73 17.08
CA SER A 112 40.50 -36.99 16.91
C SER A 112 39.65 -35.78 17.28
N ALA A 113 39.96 -35.07 18.36
CA ALA A 113 39.25 -33.85 18.72
C ALA A 113 39.43 -32.72 17.69
N THR A 114 40.62 -32.60 17.07
CA THR A 114 40.83 -31.61 15.99
C THR A 114 40.03 -31.93 14.73
N GLU A 115 39.85 -33.22 14.39
CA GLU A 115 39.02 -33.64 13.26
C GLU A 115 37.53 -33.31 13.50
N ASP A 116 37.04 -33.55 14.73
CA ASP A 116 35.67 -33.18 15.11
C ASP A 116 35.45 -31.65 15.02
N ILE A 117 36.41 -30.86 15.49
CA ILE A 117 36.34 -29.39 15.39
C ILE A 117 36.40 -28.93 13.93
N GLU A 118 37.25 -29.54 13.09
CA GLU A 118 37.32 -29.24 11.66
C GLU A 118 35.96 -29.45 10.97
N SER A 119 35.27 -30.55 11.28
CA SER A 119 33.91 -30.83 10.80
C SER A 119 32.91 -29.75 11.23
N ILE A 120 32.97 -29.30 12.49
CA ILE A 120 32.12 -28.22 13.00
C ILE A 120 32.40 -26.91 12.25
N ILE A 121 33.66 -26.58 11.99
CA ILE A 121 34.03 -25.35 11.26
C ILE A 121 33.50 -25.38 9.83
N VAL A 122 33.58 -26.52 9.14
CA VAL A 122 32.99 -26.69 7.80
C VAL A 122 31.47 -26.46 7.85
N MET A 123 30.78 -27.05 8.83
CA MET A 123 29.35 -26.81 9.00
C MET A 123 29.02 -25.34 9.25
N VAL A 124 29.80 -24.63 10.09
CA VAL A 124 29.59 -23.20 10.35
C VAL A 124 29.78 -22.37 9.08
N GLN A 125 30.82 -22.67 8.29
CA GLN A 125 31.06 -21.98 7.02
C GLN A 125 29.93 -22.20 6.01
N ASP A 126 29.40 -23.42 5.90
CA ASP A 126 28.28 -23.70 4.99
C ASP A 126 26.99 -23.03 5.45
N ARG A 127 26.70 -23.01 6.75
CA ARG A 127 25.56 -22.25 7.31
C ARG A 127 25.71 -20.75 7.11
N ALA A 128 26.93 -20.20 7.20
CA ALA A 128 27.19 -18.81 6.88
C ALA A 128 26.86 -18.50 5.40
N LYS A 129 27.26 -19.36 4.46
CA LYS A 129 26.92 -19.21 3.04
C LYS A 129 25.40 -19.28 2.79
N GLU A 130 24.72 -20.24 3.42
CA GLU A 130 23.25 -20.34 3.34
C GLU A 130 22.57 -19.06 3.85
N ALA A 131 23.05 -18.50 4.96
CA ALA A 131 22.53 -17.26 5.52
C ALA A 131 22.74 -16.06 4.57
N VAL A 132 23.89 -15.96 3.90
CA VAL A 132 24.12 -14.94 2.86
C VAL A 132 23.12 -15.09 1.71
N GLY A 133 22.88 -16.31 1.23
CA GLY A 133 21.90 -16.57 0.17
C GLY A 133 20.48 -16.16 0.57
N ALA A 134 20.08 -16.45 1.81
CA ALA A 134 18.79 -16.03 2.34
C ALA A 134 18.66 -14.50 2.41
N ILE A 135 19.72 -13.79 2.81
CA ILE A 135 19.74 -12.33 2.86
C ILE A 135 19.66 -11.71 1.46
N GLN A 136 20.37 -12.26 0.47
CA GLN A 136 20.27 -11.80 -0.92
C GLN A 136 18.84 -11.97 -1.46
N SER A 137 18.16 -13.07 -1.14
CA SER A 137 16.75 -13.24 -1.49
C SER A 137 15.84 -12.24 -0.77
N ALA A 138 16.13 -11.93 0.50
CA ALA A 138 15.41 -10.90 1.24
C ALA A 138 15.62 -9.49 0.64
N GLU A 139 16.82 -9.18 0.17
CA GLU A 139 17.14 -7.92 -0.53
C GLU A 139 16.29 -7.78 -1.81
N GLN A 140 16.24 -8.81 -2.66
CA GLN A 140 15.40 -8.79 -3.87
C GLN A 140 13.91 -8.58 -3.58
N LYS A 141 13.40 -9.19 -2.50
CA LYS A 141 12.01 -8.99 -2.04
C LYS A 141 11.79 -7.57 -1.49
N THR A 142 12.80 -7.00 -0.84
CA THR A 142 12.80 -5.62 -0.35
C THR A 142 12.67 -4.66 -1.52
N ASP A 143 13.48 -4.82 -2.57
CA ASP A 143 13.42 -4.01 -3.80
C ASP A 143 12.05 -4.10 -4.49
N SER A 144 11.50 -5.32 -4.59
CA SER A 144 10.16 -5.53 -5.13
C SER A 144 9.08 -4.84 -4.29
N SER A 145 9.25 -4.84 -2.97
CA SER A 145 8.32 -4.16 -2.05
C SER A 145 8.38 -2.64 -2.19
N VAL A 146 9.57 -2.06 -2.39
CA VAL A 146 9.71 -0.62 -2.71
C VAL A 146 8.87 -0.26 -3.93
N LYS A 147 8.99 -1.03 -5.02
CA LYS A 147 8.24 -0.78 -6.25
C LYS A 147 6.73 -0.85 -6.04
N SER A 148 6.23 -1.88 -5.35
CA SER A 148 4.80 -2.04 -5.06
C SER A 148 4.24 -0.89 -4.21
N VAL A 149 5.01 -0.40 -3.23
CA VAL A 149 4.59 0.74 -2.40
C VAL A 149 4.59 2.04 -3.21
N GLN A 150 5.57 2.24 -4.10
CA GLN A 150 5.59 3.40 -5.00
C GLN A 150 4.40 3.40 -5.97
N GLU A 151 4.07 2.25 -6.56
CA GLU A 151 2.89 2.09 -7.42
C GLU A 151 1.60 2.40 -6.65
N SER A 152 1.49 1.93 -5.40
CA SER A 152 0.35 2.23 -4.52
C SER A 152 0.24 3.72 -4.20
N ALA A 153 1.36 4.40 -3.90
CA ALA A 153 1.39 5.83 -3.64
C ALA A 153 0.98 6.65 -4.88
N ALA A 154 1.40 6.23 -6.08
CA ALA A 154 1.01 6.85 -7.35
C ALA A 154 -0.50 6.66 -7.63
N ALA A 155 -1.05 5.48 -7.36
CA ALA A 155 -2.48 5.22 -7.48
C ALA A 155 -3.30 6.12 -6.53
N LEU A 156 -2.87 6.25 -5.27
CA LEU A 156 -3.52 7.13 -4.28
C LEU A 156 -3.48 8.62 -4.70
N THR A 157 -2.37 9.05 -5.30
CA THR A 157 -2.26 10.41 -5.88
C THR A 157 -3.26 10.62 -7.01
N THR A 158 -3.42 9.62 -7.88
CA THR A 158 -4.40 9.65 -8.98
C THR A 158 -5.84 9.68 -8.46
N ILE A 159 -6.12 8.93 -7.38
CA ILE A 159 -7.42 8.92 -6.69
C ILE A 159 -7.71 10.31 -6.11
N SER A 160 -6.78 10.92 -5.37
CA SER A 160 -6.96 12.27 -4.82
C SER A 160 -7.24 13.31 -5.92
N GLY A 161 -6.52 13.23 -7.05
CA GLY A 161 -6.79 14.07 -8.22
C GLY A 161 -8.20 13.89 -8.78
N SER A 162 -8.66 12.65 -8.92
CA SER A 162 -10.01 12.32 -9.40
C SER A 162 -11.09 12.82 -8.45
N VAL A 163 -10.87 12.68 -7.15
CA VAL A 163 -11.77 13.16 -6.09
C VAL A 163 -11.86 14.69 -6.06
N SER A 164 -10.76 15.39 -6.34
CA SER A 164 -10.76 16.85 -6.51
C SER A 164 -11.66 17.30 -7.67
N VAL A 165 -11.63 16.57 -8.79
CA VAL A 165 -12.54 16.81 -9.93
C VAL A 165 -14.00 16.60 -9.52
N ILE A 166 -14.31 15.50 -8.82
CA ILE A 166 -15.67 15.22 -8.33
C ILE A 166 -16.16 16.34 -7.39
N THR A 167 -15.30 16.80 -6.48
CA THR A 167 -15.63 17.92 -5.57
C THR A 167 -16.02 19.18 -6.34
N ARG A 168 -15.27 19.52 -7.40
CA ARG A 168 -15.58 20.66 -8.28
C ARG A 168 -16.89 20.45 -9.05
N MET A 169 -17.16 19.25 -9.54
CA MET A 169 -18.42 18.92 -10.21
C MET A 169 -19.62 19.09 -9.27
N ASN A 170 -19.52 18.62 -8.02
CA ASN A 170 -20.59 18.78 -7.03
C ASN A 170 -20.87 20.26 -6.74
N ALA A 171 -19.84 21.10 -6.67
CA ALA A 171 -20.01 22.55 -6.52
C ALA A 171 -20.75 23.17 -7.72
N GLN A 172 -20.41 22.76 -8.94
CA GLN A 172 -21.10 23.22 -10.15
C GLN A 172 -22.57 22.77 -10.19
N ILE A 173 -22.85 21.50 -9.87
CA ILE A 173 -24.22 20.97 -9.80
C ILE A 173 -25.05 21.73 -8.77
N ALA A 174 -24.47 22.04 -7.60
CA ALA A 174 -25.15 22.84 -6.58
C ALA A 174 -25.50 24.25 -7.09
N SER A 175 -24.59 24.89 -7.82
CA SER A 175 -24.85 26.21 -8.45
C SER A 175 -25.97 26.13 -9.50
N SER A 176 -25.86 25.21 -10.46
CA SER A 176 -26.87 25.03 -11.51
C SER A 176 -28.24 24.64 -10.94
N SER A 177 -28.28 23.85 -9.87
CA SER A 177 -29.53 23.50 -9.17
C SER A 177 -30.19 24.73 -8.53
N LYS A 178 -29.40 25.69 -8.04
CA LYS A 178 -29.90 26.95 -7.49
C LYS A 178 -30.49 27.83 -8.58
N GLU A 179 -29.81 27.94 -9.72
CA GLU A 179 -30.30 28.66 -10.90
C GLU A 179 -31.59 28.05 -11.45
N GLN A 180 -31.65 26.72 -11.57
CA GLN A 180 -32.86 26.01 -12.00
C GLN A 180 -34.04 26.24 -11.05
N SER A 181 -33.81 26.28 -9.74
CA SER A 181 -34.87 26.60 -8.78
C SER A 181 -35.42 28.01 -9.01
N SER A 182 -34.54 29.00 -9.19
CA SER A 182 -34.95 30.39 -9.45
C SER A 182 -35.72 30.53 -10.77
N ALA A 183 -35.31 29.79 -11.81
CA ALA A 183 -36.00 29.75 -13.09
C ALA A 183 -37.39 29.10 -12.95
N ALA A 184 -37.50 28.00 -12.20
CA ALA A 184 -38.78 27.35 -11.93
C ALA A 184 -39.74 28.25 -11.15
N ASP A 185 -39.24 28.99 -10.15
CA ASP A 185 -40.05 29.96 -9.41
C ASP A 185 -40.54 31.09 -10.33
N SER A 186 -39.69 31.57 -11.24
CA SER A 186 -40.07 32.58 -12.24
C SER A 186 -41.13 32.05 -13.22
N ILE A 187 -41.01 30.80 -13.67
CA ILE A 187 -42.01 30.15 -14.53
C ILE A 187 -43.34 30.02 -13.80
N ASN A 188 -43.33 29.60 -12.54
CA ASN A 188 -44.55 29.50 -11.73
C ASN A 188 -45.26 30.85 -11.60
N GLN A 189 -44.52 31.94 -11.41
CA GLN A 189 -45.10 33.29 -11.40
C GLN A 189 -45.74 33.63 -12.76
N LYS A 190 -45.02 33.38 -13.87
CA LYS A 190 -45.54 33.65 -15.22
C LYS A 190 -46.78 32.82 -15.56
N LEU A 191 -46.85 31.57 -15.11
CA LEU A 191 -48.06 30.75 -15.25
C LEU A 191 -49.24 31.32 -14.45
N GLY A 192 -48.98 31.88 -13.26
CA GLY A 192 -49.97 32.61 -12.48
C GLY A 192 -50.52 33.83 -13.23
N ASP A 193 -49.65 34.63 -13.82
CA ASP A 193 -50.01 35.80 -14.64
C ASP A 193 -50.87 35.40 -15.86
N ILE A 194 -50.43 34.38 -16.61
CA ILE A 194 -51.18 33.85 -17.76
C ILE A 194 -52.56 33.36 -17.33
N GLY A 195 -52.64 32.66 -16.19
CA GLY A 195 -53.92 32.21 -15.64
C GLY A 195 -54.85 33.36 -15.26
N ALA A 196 -54.31 34.49 -14.79
CA ALA A 196 -55.09 35.70 -14.52
C ALA A 196 -55.62 36.34 -15.80
N VAL A 197 -54.76 36.52 -16.82
CA VAL A 197 -55.14 37.06 -18.13
C VAL A 197 -56.18 36.17 -18.82
N ALA A 198 -56.05 34.85 -18.73
CA ALA A 198 -57.03 33.93 -19.30
C ALA A 198 -58.42 34.05 -18.65
N ARG A 199 -58.48 34.29 -17.32
CA ARG A 199 -59.74 34.55 -16.62
C ARG A 199 -60.37 35.89 -17.04
N GLU A 200 -59.56 36.93 -17.19
CA GLU A 200 -60.01 38.24 -17.66
C GLU A 200 -60.56 38.17 -19.10
N ALA A 201 -59.83 37.50 -20.01
CA ALA A 201 -60.28 37.28 -21.37
C ALA A 201 -61.59 36.48 -21.45
N SER A 202 -61.76 35.47 -20.59
CA SER A 202 -63.00 34.72 -20.47
C SER A 202 -64.17 35.61 -20.01
N SER A 203 -63.93 36.53 -19.07
CA SER A 203 -64.93 37.51 -18.63
C SER A 203 -65.34 38.44 -19.77
N HIS A 204 -64.36 39.02 -20.48
CA HIS A 204 -64.64 39.90 -21.62
C HIS A 204 -65.38 39.22 -22.76
N ALA A 205 -65.09 37.94 -23.02
CA ALA A 205 -65.84 37.15 -23.99
C ALA A 205 -67.31 36.98 -23.58
N HIS A 206 -67.58 36.78 -22.28
CA HIS A 206 -68.94 36.71 -21.75
C HIS A 206 -69.67 38.05 -21.87
N ASP A 207 -69.01 39.16 -21.53
CA ASP A 207 -69.56 40.51 -21.69
C ASP A 207 -69.88 40.82 -23.15
N THR A 208 -68.96 40.47 -24.07
CA THR A 208 -69.12 40.66 -25.52
C THR A 208 -70.28 39.83 -26.06
N HIS A 209 -70.45 38.61 -25.57
CA HIS A 209 -71.57 37.75 -25.94
C HIS A 209 -72.91 38.40 -25.51
N GLY A 210 -73.01 38.88 -24.27
CA GLY A 210 -74.20 39.58 -23.78
C GLY A 210 -74.52 40.85 -24.58
N ALA A 211 -73.51 41.65 -24.92
CA ALA A 211 -73.68 42.82 -25.78
C ALA A 211 -74.17 42.45 -27.20
N SER A 212 -73.69 41.33 -27.75
CA SER A 212 -74.13 40.82 -29.05
C SER A 212 -75.60 40.37 -29.02
N GLU A 213 -76.06 39.74 -27.93
CA GLU A 213 -77.47 39.39 -27.75
C GLU A 213 -78.37 40.63 -27.67
N GLN A 214 -77.93 41.67 -26.97
CA GLN A 214 -78.64 42.95 -26.89
C GLN A 214 -78.73 43.63 -28.26
N LEU A 215 -77.63 43.67 -29.02
CA LEU A 215 -77.62 44.19 -30.39
C LEU A 215 -78.57 43.41 -31.30
N ALA A 216 -78.58 42.07 -31.20
CA ALA A 216 -79.50 41.24 -31.98
C ALA A 216 -80.96 41.48 -31.59
N ALA A 217 -81.25 41.72 -30.32
CA ALA A 217 -82.60 42.07 -29.86
C ALA A 217 -83.04 43.43 -30.42
N LEU A 218 -82.19 44.46 -30.34
CA LEU A 218 -82.48 45.79 -30.87
C LEU A 218 -82.66 45.78 -32.39
N ALA A 219 -81.86 44.99 -33.11
CA ALA A 219 -82.00 44.82 -34.55
C ALA A 219 -83.37 44.22 -34.93
N ARG A 220 -83.84 43.19 -34.19
CA ARG A 220 -85.18 42.62 -34.37
C ARG A 220 -86.30 43.62 -34.06
N GLU A 221 -86.12 44.46 -33.04
CA GLU A 221 -87.07 45.52 -32.70
C GLU A 221 -87.17 46.57 -33.81
N LEU A 222 -86.02 47.03 -34.32
CA LEU A 222 -85.95 47.94 -35.47
C LEU A 222 -86.59 47.34 -36.73
N GLU A 223 -86.31 46.08 -37.04
CA GLU A 223 -86.92 45.36 -38.17
C GLU A 223 -88.46 45.29 -38.02
N GLY A 224 -88.95 45.00 -36.81
CA GLY A 224 -90.37 45.02 -36.49
C GLY A 224 -91.01 46.40 -36.72
N MET A 225 -90.35 47.48 -36.28
CA MET A 225 -90.81 48.84 -36.52
C MET A 225 -90.85 49.18 -38.02
N VAL A 226 -89.81 48.82 -38.79
CA VAL A 226 -89.76 49.08 -40.24
C VAL A 226 -90.86 48.34 -40.99
N ASN A 227 -91.13 47.08 -40.65
CA ASN A 227 -92.20 46.29 -41.26
C ASN A 227 -93.60 46.89 -41.00
N GLN A 228 -93.79 47.65 -39.93
CA GLN A 228 -95.04 48.35 -39.65
C GLN A 228 -95.30 49.55 -40.60
N PHE A 229 -94.24 50.05 -41.26
CA PHE A 229 -94.32 51.14 -42.25
C PHE A 229 -94.32 50.64 -43.70
N GLN A 230 -94.15 49.34 -43.94
CA GLN A 230 -94.38 48.74 -45.27
C GLN A 230 -95.88 48.41 -45.43
N VAL A 231 -96.59 49.31 -46.11
CA VAL A 231 -97.92 49.10 -46.71
C VAL A 231 -97.77 49.08 -48.21
#